data_AF-A0A1Y3N725-F1
#
_entry.id   AF-A0A1Y3N725-F1
#
_cell.length_a   1.000
_cell.length_b   1.000
_cell.length_c   1.000
_cell.angle_alpha   90.00
_cell.angle_beta   90.00
_cell.angle_gamma   90.00
#
_symmetry.space_group_name_H-M   'P 1'
#
loop_
_entity.id
_entity.type
_entity.pdbx_description
1 polymer ?
#
loop_
_entity_poly.entity_id
_entity_poly.type
_entity_poly.pdbx_seq_one_letter_code
_entity_poly.pdbx_strand_id
1 'polypeptide(L)'
;MRNSTAISILGLLITKAFAEQCWSKEKGYECCESCEIAYSDDDGLWGVENDQWCGIPESCNSKKECFSSDYPCCSECKVVYTDEDGDWGYENEQWCAIKDSCKATTTTSKKDSTSVTSSPTPQKESSCWAEKLGYKCCKGCTVNYNDENGDWGLEDGEWCGILRTCTVSQDIKLEKPYEAIPDPKKIHTRDYARILNLNLRFYECNWSGKAPEHKQVYWRYDSALDDGKDVGLDLTGGYYDAGDHVKFNLPMSYAMTMLAWGGIDLYENYVAAGQIDYLVQIVNHGADYFVKCHPEKEVIYAQVGLGDVDHCYWVPPELMEMERPAVCKLTPENGASDVTAQMAAALASASILNKKYGNTEKAELYLKHAIEIYDFADKYRDVYGNPCPEGASFYPSASYKDELVWGAAWVYRASGDEKYYEKADSYYDSLGLSGRVLIGPISWDDA
;
A
#
# COMPACT_ATOMS: atom_id res chain seq x y z
N MET A 1 -86.59 -5.24 -49.86
CA MET A 1 -87.05 -4.03 -49.12
C MET A 1 -86.07 -3.80 -47.98
N ARG A 2 -85.81 -2.53 -47.59
CA ARG A 2 -85.28 -2.03 -46.28
C ARG A 2 -84.12 -2.81 -45.60
N ASN A 3 -82.95 -2.17 -45.41
CA ASN A 3 -82.46 -1.57 -44.15
C ASN A 3 -82.07 -2.60 -43.06
N SER A 4 -81.00 -2.46 -42.27
CA SER A 4 -79.95 -1.42 -42.20
C SER A 4 -78.69 -1.95 -41.49
N THR A 5 -77.65 -1.12 -41.44
CA THR A 5 -76.37 -1.30 -40.72
C THR A 5 -76.47 -1.70 -39.25
N ALA A 6 -75.52 -2.51 -38.80
CA ALA A 6 -74.91 -2.46 -37.47
C ALA A 6 -73.45 -2.96 -37.55
N ILE A 7 -72.51 -2.24 -36.94
CA ILE A 7 -71.11 -2.66 -36.78
C ILE A 7 -70.90 -2.94 -35.29
N SER A 8 -70.36 -4.12 -34.96
CA SER A 8 -69.77 -4.39 -33.64
C SER A 8 -68.52 -5.22 -33.81
N ILE A 9 -67.37 -4.63 -33.47
CA ILE A 9 -66.10 -5.34 -33.30
C ILE A 9 -66.09 -5.90 -31.88
N LEU A 10 -65.85 -7.20 -31.72
CA LEU A 10 -65.41 -7.77 -30.45
C LEU A 10 -64.21 -8.67 -30.75
N GLY A 11 -63.02 -8.24 -30.33
CA GLY A 11 -61.78 -8.95 -30.63
C GLY A 11 -61.60 -10.20 -29.76
N LEU A 12 -60.81 -11.16 -30.24
CA LEU A 12 -60.25 -12.19 -29.37
C LEU A 12 -59.30 -11.52 -28.37
N LEU A 13 -59.74 -11.38 -27.12
CA LEU A 13 -58.84 -11.19 -25.99
C LEU A 13 -58.07 -12.50 -25.75
N ILE A 14 -57.02 -12.71 -26.56
CA ILE A 14 -55.91 -13.55 -26.13
C ILE A 14 -55.32 -12.87 -24.91
N THR A 15 -55.55 -13.43 -23.73
CA THR A 15 -54.92 -12.99 -22.49
C THR A 15 -53.43 -13.36 -22.54
N LYS A 16 -52.64 -12.57 -23.27
CA LYS A 16 -51.24 -12.37 -22.89
C LYS A 16 -51.27 -11.89 -21.45
N ALA A 17 -50.69 -12.66 -20.54
CA ALA A 17 -50.22 -12.08 -19.30
C ALA A 17 -49.23 -10.97 -19.70
N PHE A 18 -49.45 -9.77 -19.19
CA PHE A 18 -48.39 -8.77 -19.17
C PHE A 18 -47.37 -9.29 -18.15
N ALA A 19 -46.30 -9.91 -18.64
CA ALA A 19 -45.07 -9.95 -17.86
C ALA A 19 -44.64 -8.50 -17.66
N GLU A 20 -44.41 -8.09 -16.42
CA GLU A 20 -43.92 -6.74 -16.12
C GLU A 20 -42.63 -6.50 -16.91
N GLN A 21 -42.54 -5.34 -17.58
CA GLN A 21 -41.55 -5.13 -18.64
C GLN A 21 -40.18 -4.77 -18.05
N CYS A 22 -39.55 -5.81 -17.53
CA CYS A 22 -38.20 -5.86 -16.99
C CYS A 22 -37.17 -5.66 -18.11
N TRP A 23 -36.78 -4.40 -18.30
CA TRP A 23 -35.89 -3.89 -19.35
C TRP A 23 -34.51 -4.57 -19.38
N SER A 24 -34.01 -5.03 -18.22
CA SER A 24 -32.72 -5.71 -18.07
C SER A 24 -32.63 -7.04 -18.84
N LYS A 25 -33.77 -7.68 -19.13
CA LYS A 25 -33.82 -8.96 -19.87
C LYS A 25 -33.39 -8.84 -21.32
N GLU A 26 -33.60 -7.69 -21.96
CA GLU A 26 -33.09 -7.44 -23.30
C GLU A 26 -31.55 -7.27 -23.33
N LYS A 27 -30.94 -7.03 -22.15
CA LYS A 27 -29.49 -6.92 -21.93
C LYS A 27 -28.87 -8.20 -21.34
N GLY A 28 -29.65 -9.25 -21.14
CA GLY A 28 -29.18 -10.55 -20.64
C GLY A 28 -29.16 -10.71 -19.11
N TYR A 29 -29.83 -9.83 -18.37
CA TYR A 29 -29.93 -9.88 -16.91
C TYR A 29 -31.37 -10.17 -16.46
N GLU A 30 -31.53 -10.83 -15.32
CA GLU A 30 -32.86 -11.09 -14.75
C GLU A 30 -33.49 -9.85 -14.10
N CYS A 31 -34.66 -10.02 -13.49
CA CYS A 31 -35.41 -8.98 -12.79
C CYS A 31 -35.17 -9.13 -11.29
N CYS A 32 -35.12 -8.02 -10.56
CA CYS A 32 -35.05 -8.07 -9.11
C CYS A 32 -36.43 -8.47 -8.54
N GLU A 33 -36.46 -9.42 -7.60
CA GLU A 33 -37.64 -9.73 -6.77
C GLU A 33 -37.82 -8.69 -5.64
N SER A 34 -36.77 -7.93 -5.35
CA SER A 34 -36.72 -6.80 -4.41
C SER A 34 -36.60 -5.44 -5.14
N CYS A 35 -36.62 -4.38 -4.34
CA CYS A 35 -36.49 -3.00 -4.80
C CYS A 35 -35.21 -2.31 -4.28
N GLU A 36 -34.18 -3.09 -3.91
CA GLU A 36 -32.95 -2.57 -3.31
C GLU A 36 -31.96 -2.12 -4.40
N ILE A 37 -31.90 -0.79 -4.62
CA ILE A 37 -31.08 -0.18 -5.68
C ILE A 37 -29.60 -0.20 -5.26
N ALA A 38 -28.80 -0.96 -6.00
CA ALA A 38 -27.35 -1.03 -5.84
C ALA A 38 -26.59 -0.10 -6.80
N TYR A 39 -27.18 0.26 -7.94
CA TYR A 39 -26.57 1.15 -8.94
C TYR A 39 -27.64 1.79 -9.86
N SER A 40 -27.28 2.86 -10.57
CA SER A 40 -28.13 3.54 -11.55
C SER A 40 -27.31 4.11 -12.70
N ASP A 41 -27.81 3.98 -13.93
CA ASP A 41 -27.23 4.53 -15.16
C ASP A 41 -28.30 4.91 -16.19
N ASP A 42 -27.88 5.24 -17.41
CA ASP A 42 -28.76 5.61 -18.53
C ASP A 42 -29.67 4.44 -19.00
N ASP A 43 -29.38 3.20 -18.62
CA ASP A 43 -30.21 2.03 -18.92
C ASP A 43 -31.28 1.77 -17.86
N GLY A 44 -31.01 2.07 -16.58
CA GLY A 44 -32.01 2.09 -15.53
C GLY A 44 -31.49 1.94 -14.10
N LEU A 45 -32.36 1.48 -13.21
CA LEU A 45 -32.06 1.19 -11.80
C LEU A 45 -31.69 -0.29 -11.62
N TRP A 46 -30.50 -0.57 -11.09
CA TRP A 46 -29.96 -1.93 -10.96
C TRP A 46 -29.95 -2.38 -9.49
N GLY A 47 -30.28 -3.64 -9.26
CA GLY A 47 -30.17 -4.32 -7.96
C GLY A 47 -29.24 -5.53 -8.03
N VAL A 48 -28.95 -6.14 -6.87
CA VAL A 48 -28.11 -7.34 -6.77
C VAL A 48 -28.80 -8.39 -5.90
N GLU A 49 -29.10 -9.55 -6.50
CA GLU A 49 -29.80 -10.65 -5.84
C GLU A 49 -29.15 -11.99 -6.17
N ASN A 50 -28.97 -12.85 -5.17
CA ASN A 50 -28.26 -14.14 -5.32
C ASN A 50 -26.91 -13.97 -6.04
N ASP A 51 -26.18 -12.90 -5.70
CA ASP A 51 -24.93 -12.42 -6.31
C ASP A 51 -25.00 -12.10 -7.82
N GLN A 52 -26.19 -12.03 -8.43
CA GLN A 52 -26.40 -11.65 -9.83
C GLN A 52 -26.88 -10.20 -9.95
N TRP A 53 -26.52 -9.53 -11.05
CA TRP A 53 -27.08 -8.22 -11.37
C TRP A 53 -28.49 -8.39 -11.95
N CYS A 54 -29.43 -7.59 -11.49
CA CYS A 54 -30.81 -7.60 -11.93
C CYS A 54 -31.31 -6.18 -12.21
N GLY A 55 -32.28 -6.05 -13.11
CA GLY A 55 -32.99 -4.78 -13.31
C GLY A 55 -34.09 -4.62 -12.28
N ILE A 56 -34.09 -3.51 -11.56
CA ILE A 56 -35.18 -3.12 -10.66
C ILE A 56 -36.44 -2.90 -11.52
N PRO A 57 -37.55 -3.61 -11.27
CA PRO A 57 -38.80 -3.43 -12.02
C PRO A 57 -39.36 -2.02 -11.85
N GLU A 58 -40.06 -1.48 -12.86
CA GLU A 58 -40.71 -0.18 -12.75
C GLU A 58 -41.75 -0.10 -11.61
N SER A 59 -42.31 -1.24 -11.18
CA SER A 59 -43.19 -1.35 -10.01
C SER A 59 -42.50 -0.96 -8.69
N CYS A 60 -41.17 -1.06 -8.60
CA CYS A 60 -40.39 -0.55 -7.47
C CYS A 60 -40.29 0.98 -7.40
N ASN A 61 -40.63 1.72 -8.46
CA ASN A 61 -40.77 3.18 -8.39
C ASN A 61 -42.04 3.62 -7.64
N SER A 62 -42.82 2.70 -7.07
CA SER A 62 -44.06 3.00 -6.36
C SER A 62 -43.83 3.47 -4.91
N LYS A 63 -43.61 4.79 -4.79
CA LYS A 63 -43.48 5.64 -3.57
C LYS A 63 -42.05 5.80 -3.04
N LYS A 64 -41.47 6.97 -3.27
CA LYS A 64 -40.33 7.49 -2.49
C LYS A 64 -40.75 7.68 -1.02
N GLU A 65 -39.90 7.23 -0.08
CA GLU A 65 -40.07 7.48 1.37
C GLU A 65 -39.16 8.59 1.93
N CYS A 66 -38.28 9.15 1.10
CA CYS A 66 -37.45 10.32 1.41
C CYS A 66 -37.38 11.28 0.21
N PHE A 67 -36.82 12.48 0.43
CA PHE A 67 -36.86 13.58 -0.52
C PHE A 67 -35.85 13.47 -1.68
N SER A 68 -34.64 12.94 -1.42
CA SER A 68 -33.56 12.91 -2.42
C SER A 68 -33.83 11.98 -3.62
N SER A 69 -33.17 12.24 -4.74
CA SER A 69 -33.01 11.33 -5.88
C SER A 69 -31.63 10.71 -5.98
N ASP A 70 -30.63 11.37 -5.38
CA ASP A 70 -29.21 11.14 -5.70
C ASP A 70 -28.48 10.41 -4.56
N TYR A 71 -29.12 10.36 -3.38
CA TYR A 71 -28.64 9.67 -2.18
C TYR A 71 -29.72 8.72 -1.63
N PRO A 72 -29.32 7.56 -1.08
CA PRO A 72 -30.27 6.59 -0.53
C PRO A 72 -30.99 7.14 0.71
N CYS A 73 -32.16 6.58 1.02
CA CYS A 73 -32.92 6.95 2.21
C CYS A 73 -32.35 6.24 3.46
N CYS A 74 -31.97 6.99 4.51
CA CYS A 74 -31.29 6.48 5.71
C CYS A 74 -31.98 5.28 6.38
N SER A 75 -31.18 4.36 6.94
CA SER A 75 -31.67 3.16 7.63
C SER A 75 -32.08 3.48 9.07
N GLU A 76 -31.32 4.36 9.73
CA GLU A 76 -31.62 4.93 11.04
C GLU A 76 -32.13 6.37 10.90
N CYS A 77 -32.65 6.89 12.01
CA CYS A 77 -33.37 8.17 12.05
C CYS A 77 -32.51 9.27 12.68
N LYS A 78 -31.21 9.22 12.41
CA LYS A 78 -30.19 10.04 13.06
C LYS A 78 -29.76 11.18 12.14
N VAL A 79 -30.44 12.32 12.27
CA VAL A 79 -30.02 13.56 11.61
C VAL A 79 -28.64 13.97 12.12
N VAL A 80 -27.71 14.26 11.21
CA VAL A 80 -26.38 14.82 11.50
C VAL A 80 -26.15 16.16 10.80
N TYR A 81 -26.95 16.49 9.79
CA TYR A 81 -26.91 17.73 9.02
C TYR A 81 -28.32 18.06 8.48
N THR A 82 -28.61 19.34 8.24
CA THR A 82 -29.89 19.82 7.69
C THR A 82 -29.60 21.04 6.82
N ASP A 83 -30.20 21.11 5.62
CA ASP A 83 -30.05 22.20 4.66
C ASP A 83 -31.39 22.62 4.03
N GLU A 84 -31.36 23.21 2.82
CA GLU A 84 -32.56 23.65 2.10
C GLU A 84 -33.32 22.51 1.41
N ASP A 85 -32.68 21.35 1.18
CA ASP A 85 -33.29 20.16 0.58
C ASP A 85 -33.90 19.22 1.64
N GLY A 86 -33.27 19.08 2.81
CA GLY A 86 -33.88 18.37 3.94
C GLY A 86 -32.97 18.00 5.11
N ASP A 87 -33.39 16.99 5.88
CA ASP A 87 -32.63 16.38 6.97
C ASP A 87 -31.76 15.23 6.44
N TRP A 88 -30.50 15.17 6.84
CA TRP A 88 -29.50 14.22 6.33
C TRP A 88 -28.87 13.39 7.45
N GLY A 89 -28.64 12.11 7.17
CA GLY A 89 -27.89 11.17 7.99
C GLY A 89 -26.57 10.76 7.33
N TYR A 90 -25.72 10.07 8.09
CA TYR A 90 -24.46 9.52 7.60
C TYR A 90 -24.25 8.11 8.19
N GLU A 91 -24.28 7.11 7.31
CA GLU A 91 -24.32 5.67 7.63
C GLU A 91 -23.42 4.93 6.64
N ASN A 92 -22.71 3.88 7.07
CA ASN A 92 -21.87 3.05 6.20
C ASN A 92 -20.94 3.88 5.27
N GLU A 93 -20.31 4.91 5.83
CA GLU A 93 -19.37 5.85 5.16
C GLU A 93 -19.97 6.70 4.03
N GLN A 94 -21.30 6.76 3.89
CA GLN A 94 -22.02 7.54 2.89
C GLN A 94 -23.12 8.43 3.48
N TRP A 95 -23.44 9.52 2.76
CA TRP A 95 -24.56 10.40 3.06
C TRP A 95 -25.88 9.78 2.64
N CYS A 96 -26.94 10.02 3.42
CA CYS A 96 -28.28 9.52 3.16
C CYS A 96 -29.34 10.58 3.51
N ALA A 97 -30.47 10.55 2.82
CA ALA A 97 -31.60 11.43 3.09
C ALA A 97 -32.53 10.82 4.15
N ILE A 98 -32.89 11.56 5.19
CA ILE A 98 -33.72 11.06 6.28
C ILE A 98 -35.15 10.80 5.76
N LYS A 99 -35.68 9.61 6.02
CA LYS A 99 -37.04 9.21 5.60
C LYS A 99 -38.11 10.05 6.32
N ASP A 100 -39.25 10.27 5.68
CA ASP A 100 -40.43 10.85 6.34
C ASP A 100 -40.94 9.99 7.51
N SER A 101 -40.78 8.67 7.38
CA SER A 101 -41.00 7.68 8.45
C SER A 101 -39.97 7.78 9.58
N CYS A 102 -38.78 8.34 9.33
CA CYS A 102 -37.69 8.44 10.29
C CYS A 102 -37.84 9.60 11.29
N LYS A 103 -39.05 9.73 11.82
CA LYS A 103 -39.30 10.38 13.11
C LYS A 103 -39.40 9.32 14.25
N ALA A 104 -38.88 8.08 14.03
CA ALA A 104 -38.70 7.01 15.05
C ALA A 104 -37.72 5.81 14.71
N THR A 105 -36.44 5.89 15.14
CA THR A 105 -35.61 4.86 15.86
C THR A 105 -35.20 3.41 15.34
N THR A 106 -33.98 3.25 14.73
CA THR A 106 -32.78 2.31 15.02
C THR A 106 -32.87 0.71 15.02
N THR A 107 -31.88 -0.25 14.94
CA THR A 107 -30.35 -0.39 15.04
C THR A 107 -29.70 -1.78 14.61
N THR A 108 -28.49 -1.85 13.98
CA THR A 108 -27.34 -2.91 14.02
C THR A 108 -27.46 -4.46 13.69
N SER A 109 -26.41 -5.35 13.75
CA SER A 109 -25.24 -5.67 12.82
C SER A 109 -24.24 -6.86 13.22
N LYS A 110 -23.44 -7.48 12.30
CA LYS A 110 -22.08 -8.23 12.42
C LYS A 110 -21.99 -9.73 12.95
N LYS A 111 -20.96 -10.66 12.80
CA LYS A 111 -19.59 -10.87 12.14
C LYS A 111 -19.02 -12.37 12.13
N ASP A 112 -17.92 -12.69 11.37
CA ASP A 112 -16.77 -13.71 11.51
C ASP A 112 -16.88 -15.29 11.38
N SER A 113 -15.80 -16.16 11.23
CA SER A 113 -14.49 -16.22 10.47
C SER A 113 -13.57 -17.53 10.63
N THR A 114 -12.57 -17.81 9.73
CA THR A 114 -11.26 -18.65 9.82
C THR A 114 -11.18 -20.22 10.04
N SER A 115 -10.03 -20.99 9.97
CA SER A 115 -8.90 -21.27 8.99
C SER A 115 -7.83 -22.41 9.44
N VAL A 116 -6.66 -22.65 8.75
CA VAL A 116 -5.30 -23.29 9.18
C VAL A 116 -4.71 -24.61 8.50
N THR A 117 -3.33 -24.82 8.48
CA THR A 117 -2.44 -25.73 7.61
C THR A 117 -1.11 -26.32 8.28
N SER A 118 -0.18 -27.11 7.61
CA SER A 118 1.17 -27.63 8.13
C SER A 118 2.23 -28.23 7.10
N SER A 119 3.56 -28.41 7.43
CA SER A 119 4.73 -28.67 6.46
C SER A 119 6.03 -29.52 6.89
N PRO A 120 6.98 -29.96 5.97
CA PRO A 120 8.24 -30.78 6.23
C PRO A 120 9.75 -30.20 6.08
N THR A 121 10.77 -30.83 5.41
CA THR A 121 12.26 -30.85 5.81
C THR A 121 13.43 -30.94 4.71
N PRO A 122 14.70 -30.39 4.88
CA PRO A 122 15.88 -30.19 3.91
C PRO A 122 16.89 -31.28 3.34
N GLN A 123 17.68 -30.89 2.28
CA GLN A 123 18.96 -31.46 1.69
C GLN A 123 19.96 -30.36 1.20
N LYS A 124 21.09 -30.71 0.52
CA LYS A 124 22.51 -30.20 0.61
C LYS A 124 23.16 -29.77 -0.77
N GLU A 125 24.40 -29.25 -1.00
CA GLU A 125 25.67 -28.96 -0.27
C GLU A 125 26.57 -27.83 -0.95
N SER A 126 27.33 -26.99 -0.19
CA SER A 126 28.17 -25.82 -0.62
C SER A 126 29.16 -25.37 0.49
N SER A 127 29.94 -24.28 0.34
CA SER A 127 31.08 -23.95 1.23
C SER A 127 30.71 -23.66 2.71
N CYS A 128 31.62 -24.04 3.60
CA CYS A 128 31.40 -24.07 5.04
C CYS A 128 32.04 -22.87 5.75
N TRP A 129 31.24 -22.10 6.48
CA TRP A 129 31.71 -20.89 7.16
C TRP A 129 32.46 -21.20 8.47
N ALA A 130 32.01 -22.20 9.24
CA ALA A 130 32.55 -22.51 10.56
C ALA A 130 33.98 -23.10 10.57
N GLU A 131 34.46 -23.60 9.43
CA GLU A 131 35.87 -24.01 9.26
C GLU A 131 36.83 -22.82 9.49
N LYS A 132 36.42 -21.60 9.16
CA LYS A 132 37.17 -20.37 9.44
C LYS A 132 37.32 -20.06 10.93
N LEU A 133 36.45 -20.65 11.76
CA LEU A 133 36.44 -20.52 13.22
C LEU A 133 37.03 -21.76 13.92
N GLY A 134 37.53 -22.74 13.16
CA GLY A 134 38.15 -23.97 13.69
C GLY A 134 37.18 -25.13 13.96
N TYR A 135 35.91 -25.02 13.54
CA TYR A 135 34.88 -26.04 13.75
C TYR A 135 34.55 -26.81 12.46
N LYS A 136 33.94 -27.99 12.62
CA LYS A 136 33.52 -28.85 11.50
C LYS A 136 32.19 -28.37 10.90
N CYS A 137 31.84 -28.92 9.76
CA CYS A 137 30.56 -28.71 9.09
C CYS A 137 29.56 -29.78 9.51
N CYS A 138 28.29 -29.42 9.69
CA CYS A 138 27.24 -30.39 9.97
C CYS A 138 26.89 -31.20 8.70
N LYS A 139 26.59 -32.48 8.89
CA LYS A 139 26.06 -33.40 7.89
C LYS A 139 24.54 -33.23 7.75
N GLY A 140 23.87 -32.92 8.86
CA GLY A 140 22.45 -32.57 8.94
C GLY A 140 22.18 -31.06 8.99
N CYS A 141 20.89 -30.72 9.01
CA CYS A 141 20.37 -29.35 8.91
C CYS A 141 19.56 -28.93 10.14
N THR A 142 19.80 -29.57 11.29
CA THR A 142 19.08 -29.31 12.54
C THR A 142 19.83 -28.28 13.36
N VAL A 143 19.28 -27.06 13.44
CA VAL A 143 19.84 -25.99 14.28
C VAL A 143 19.66 -26.34 15.76
N ASN A 144 20.75 -26.32 16.51
CA ASN A 144 20.79 -26.53 17.97
C ASN A 144 21.06 -25.23 18.73
N TYR A 145 21.73 -24.27 18.11
CA TYR A 145 22.11 -22.96 18.64
C TYR A 145 22.40 -22.00 17.48
N ASN A 146 22.35 -20.69 17.69
CA ASN A 146 22.78 -19.70 16.70
C ASN A 146 23.44 -18.49 17.38
N ASP A 147 24.35 -17.84 16.66
CA ASP A 147 25.03 -16.62 17.09
C ASP A 147 25.30 -15.69 15.89
N GLU A 148 26.13 -14.64 16.09
CA GLU A 148 26.53 -13.69 15.06
C GLU A 148 27.34 -14.32 13.91
N ASN A 149 27.85 -15.55 14.07
CA ASN A 149 28.64 -16.26 13.07
C ASN A 149 27.78 -17.17 12.17
N GLY A 150 26.71 -17.75 12.69
CA GLY A 150 25.76 -18.57 11.94
C GLY A 150 24.99 -19.60 12.77
N ASP A 151 24.37 -20.56 12.08
CA ASP A 151 23.55 -21.63 12.66
C ASP A 151 24.37 -22.87 13.02
N TRP A 152 24.42 -23.20 14.31
CA TRP A 152 25.23 -24.28 14.88
C TRP A 152 24.39 -25.54 15.13
N GLY A 153 24.86 -26.67 14.64
CA GLY A 153 24.35 -28.00 14.97
C GLY A 153 25.26 -28.73 15.96
N LEU A 154 24.73 -29.75 16.64
CA LEU A 154 25.46 -30.58 17.58
C LEU A 154 25.50 -32.04 17.07
N GLU A 155 26.62 -32.44 16.45
CA GLU A 155 26.81 -33.79 15.91
C GLU A 155 27.87 -34.56 16.69
N ASP A 156 27.59 -35.81 17.03
CA ASP A 156 28.49 -36.72 17.76
C ASP A 156 29.02 -36.17 19.12
N GLY A 157 28.42 -35.08 19.63
CA GLY A 157 28.82 -34.37 20.84
C GLY A 157 29.72 -33.15 20.62
N GLU A 158 30.05 -32.82 19.36
CA GLU A 158 30.83 -31.64 18.97
C GLU A 158 29.95 -30.59 18.26
N TRP A 159 30.30 -29.32 18.41
CA TRP A 159 29.66 -28.23 17.67
C TRP A 159 30.13 -28.22 16.21
N CYS A 160 29.19 -28.01 15.29
CA CYS A 160 29.44 -27.87 13.86
C CYS A 160 28.64 -26.69 13.28
N GLY A 161 29.14 -26.08 12.21
CA GLY A 161 28.38 -25.07 11.45
C GLY A 161 27.51 -25.71 10.38
N ILE A 162 26.25 -25.30 10.31
CA ILE A 162 25.30 -25.81 9.32
C ILE A 162 25.57 -25.16 7.96
N LEU A 163 25.50 -25.97 6.90
CA LEU A 163 25.83 -25.56 5.54
C LEU A 163 24.68 -24.75 4.93
N ARG A 164 24.99 -23.65 4.23
CA ARG A 164 23.98 -22.74 3.65
C ARG A 164 23.07 -23.39 2.60
N THR A 165 23.52 -24.52 2.09
CA THR A 165 22.78 -25.39 1.18
C THR A 165 21.88 -26.38 1.89
N CYS A 166 21.61 -26.24 3.19
CA CYS A 166 20.47 -26.86 3.88
C CYS A 166 19.14 -26.26 3.40
N THR A 167 18.91 -26.29 2.09
CA THR A 167 17.72 -25.77 1.43
C THR A 167 16.55 -26.69 1.76
N VAL A 168 15.47 -26.10 2.28
CA VAL A 168 14.33 -26.80 2.86
C VAL A 168 13.54 -27.55 1.77
N SER A 169 13.99 -28.76 1.45
CA SER A 169 13.34 -29.80 0.63
C SER A 169 12.09 -30.40 1.28
N GLN A 170 11.30 -29.53 1.91
CA GLN A 170 9.90 -29.55 1.53
C GLN A 170 9.84 -29.52 -0.01
N ASP A 171 8.85 -30.20 -0.59
CA ASP A 171 8.28 -29.64 -1.80
C ASP A 171 7.71 -28.28 -1.43
N ILE A 172 8.54 -27.23 -1.50
CA ILE A 172 8.09 -25.86 -1.70
C ILE A 172 7.49 -25.85 -3.10
N LYS A 173 6.26 -26.38 -3.17
CA LYS A 173 5.17 -25.60 -3.73
C LYS A 173 5.35 -24.20 -3.16
N LEU A 174 6.01 -23.34 -3.94
CA LEU A 174 5.63 -21.93 -3.97
C LEU A 174 4.11 -21.96 -3.99
N GLU A 175 3.46 -21.38 -2.98
CA GLU A 175 2.00 -21.33 -2.96
C GLU A 175 1.59 -20.76 -4.31
N LYS A 176 0.94 -21.61 -5.14
CA LYS A 176 0.80 -21.35 -6.59
C LYS A 176 0.30 -19.91 -6.72
N PRO A 177 0.99 -19.03 -7.46
CA PRO A 177 1.06 -17.59 -7.19
C PRO A 177 -0.32 -17.01 -6.83
N TYR A 178 -0.56 -16.90 -5.52
CA TYR A 178 -1.87 -16.80 -4.86
C TYR A 178 -3.02 -17.43 -5.65
N GLU A 179 -3.25 -18.75 -5.49
CA GLU A 179 -4.20 -19.52 -6.31
C GLU A 179 -5.59 -18.89 -6.22
N ALA A 180 -5.94 -18.13 -7.26
CA ALA A 180 -6.90 -17.04 -7.15
C ALA A 180 -8.23 -17.53 -6.60
N ILE A 181 -8.71 -16.85 -5.54
CA ILE A 181 -9.83 -17.26 -4.67
C ILE A 181 -10.84 -18.10 -5.46
N PRO A 182 -11.01 -19.40 -5.17
CA PRO A 182 -11.65 -20.35 -6.10
C PRO A 182 -13.18 -20.21 -6.27
N ASP A 183 -13.74 -19.03 -5.97
CA ASP A 183 -14.80 -18.43 -6.76
C ASP A 183 -14.76 -16.88 -6.68
N PRO A 184 -14.15 -16.15 -7.64
CA PRO A 184 -13.94 -14.70 -7.54
C PRO A 184 -15.13 -13.86 -8.08
N LYS A 185 -16.34 -14.45 -8.11
CA LYS A 185 -17.60 -13.75 -8.37
C LYS A 185 -18.01 -12.98 -7.11
N LYS A 186 -18.02 -11.64 -7.05
CA LYS A 186 -17.60 -10.63 -8.02
C LYS A 186 -16.65 -9.64 -7.32
N ILE A 187 -15.39 -9.58 -7.75
CA ILE A 187 -14.64 -8.31 -7.71
C ILE A 187 -14.28 -8.01 -9.14
N HIS A 188 -14.95 -7.03 -9.75
CA HIS A 188 -14.70 -6.66 -11.13
C HIS A 188 -13.31 -5.99 -11.21
N THR A 189 -12.62 -6.08 -12.34
CA THR A 189 -11.29 -5.49 -12.50
C THR A 189 -11.26 -3.96 -12.28
N ARG A 190 -12.42 -3.31 -12.44
CA ARG A 190 -12.65 -1.89 -12.12
C ARG A 190 -12.60 -1.59 -10.63
N ASP A 191 -12.95 -2.54 -9.76
CA ASP A 191 -12.97 -2.35 -8.31
C ASP A 191 -11.54 -2.34 -7.76
N TYR A 192 -10.67 -3.25 -8.23
CA TYR A 192 -9.24 -3.20 -7.93
C TYR A 192 -8.58 -1.91 -8.44
N ALA A 193 -8.95 -1.44 -9.65
CA ALA A 193 -8.46 -0.15 -10.16
C ALA A 193 -8.93 1.05 -9.31
N ARG A 194 -10.16 1.01 -8.79
CA ARG A 194 -10.68 2.01 -7.84
C ARG A 194 -9.96 1.96 -6.48
N ILE A 195 -9.74 0.77 -5.94
CA ILE A 195 -8.99 0.58 -4.67
C ILE A 195 -7.55 1.10 -4.83
N LEU A 196 -6.92 0.85 -5.99
CA LEU A 196 -5.59 1.36 -6.31
C LEU A 196 -5.55 2.90 -6.38
N ASN A 197 -6.55 3.53 -7.01
CA ASN A 197 -6.68 4.99 -7.00
C ASN A 197 -6.87 5.55 -5.58
N LEU A 198 -7.68 4.89 -4.74
CA LEU A 198 -7.89 5.28 -3.35
C LEU A 198 -6.63 5.10 -2.48
N ASN A 199 -5.83 4.06 -2.73
CA ASN A 199 -4.54 3.87 -2.07
C ASN A 199 -3.54 4.97 -2.44
N LEU A 200 -3.43 5.34 -3.72
CA LEU A 200 -2.56 6.45 -4.14
C LEU A 200 -3.06 7.80 -3.61
N ARG A 201 -4.39 7.99 -3.47
CA ARG A 201 -4.97 9.15 -2.78
C ARG A 201 -4.60 9.21 -1.30
N PHE A 202 -4.48 8.09 -0.61
CA PHE A 202 -4.00 8.09 0.78
C PHE A 202 -2.58 8.64 0.91
N TYR A 203 -1.68 8.34 -0.03
CA TYR A 203 -0.36 9.00 -0.06
C TYR A 203 -0.49 10.51 -0.34
N GLU A 204 -1.35 10.94 -1.26
CA GLU A 204 -1.61 12.37 -1.48
C GLU A 204 -2.22 13.07 -0.23
N CYS A 205 -3.02 12.37 0.58
CA CYS A 205 -3.50 12.89 1.88
C CYS A 205 -2.36 13.22 2.85
N ASN A 206 -1.21 12.54 2.75
CA ASN A 206 -0.04 12.71 3.61
C ASN A 206 1.07 13.58 2.98
N TRP A 207 0.80 14.19 1.82
CA TRP A 207 1.76 15.03 1.08
C TRP A 207 2.21 16.25 1.90
N SER A 208 3.53 16.47 2.01
CA SER A 208 4.14 17.59 2.73
C SER A 208 4.70 18.66 1.76
N GLY A 209 5.11 19.81 2.26
CA GLY A 209 5.58 20.92 1.43
C GLY A 209 4.45 21.54 0.59
N LYS A 210 4.80 21.98 -0.62
CA LYS A 210 3.87 22.55 -1.58
C LYS A 210 2.96 21.46 -2.18
N ALA A 211 1.66 21.69 -2.18
CA ALA A 211 0.65 20.77 -2.71
C ALA A 211 0.77 20.58 -4.24
N PRO A 212 0.33 19.43 -4.79
CA PRO A 212 0.42 19.17 -6.21
C PRO A 212 -0.56 20.04 -7.03
N GLU A 213 -0.10 20.52 -8.19
CA GLU A 213 -0.89 21.40 -9.08
C GLU A 213 -2.16 20.72 -9.61
N HIS A 214 -2.16 19.39 -9.69
CA HIS A 214 -3.30 18.55 -10.10
C HIS A 214 -3.68 17.60 -8.97
N LYS A 215 -4.04 18.17 -7.80
CA LYS A 215 -4.45 17.41 -6.62
C LYS A 215 -5.80 16.72 -6.79
N GLN A 216 -5.90 15.45 -6.38
CA GLN A 216 -7.17 14.72 -6.22
C GLN A 216 -7.75 14.90 -4.80
N VAL A 217 -6.93 15.28 -3.83
CA VAL A 217 -7.29 15.51 -2.42
C VAL A 217 -7.55 17.00 -2.20
N TYR A 218 -8.80 17.42 -2.38
CA TYR A 218 -9.16 18.85 -2.41
C TYR A 218 -8.91 19.60 -1.09
N TRP A 219 -8.89 18.90 0.05
CA TRP A 219 -8.83 19.46 1.41
C TRP A 219 -7.42 19.59 2.01
N ARG A 220 -6.37 19.07 1.34
CA ARG A 220 -4.96 19.30 1.69
C ARG A 220 -4.39 20.50 0.92
N TYR A 221 -3.47 21.27 1.52
CA TYR A 221 -2.84 22.43 0.89
C TYR A 221 -1.33 22.52 1.23
N ASP A 222 -0.69 23.60 0.78
CA ASP A 222 0.70 23.91 1.10
C ASP A 222 0.94 23.95 2.61
N SER A 223 1.91 23.17 3.09
CA SER A 223 2.23 23.00 4.51
C SER A 223 3.74 22.77 4.68
N ALA A 224 4.29 22.92 5.88
CA ALA A 224 5.71 22.66 6.17
C ALA A 224 6.71 23.33 5.18
N LEU A 225 6.38 24.53 4.69
CA LEU A 225 7.18 25.28 3.70
C LEU A 225 8.51 25.85 4.24
N ASP A 226 8.76 25.65 5.54
CA ASP A 226 9.92 26.15 6.28
C ASP A 226 10.88 25.04 6.70
N ASP A 227 10.55 23.77 6.43
CA ASP A 227 11.37 22.59 6.71
C ASP A 227 12.78 22.72 6.10
N GLY A 228 13.81 22.70 6.95
CA GLY A 228 15.23 22.80 6.57
C GLY A 228 15.84 24.21 6.63
N LYS A 229 15.04 25.27 6.87
CA LYS A 229 15.57 26.65 7.01
C LYS A 229 16.53 26.83 8.18
N ASP A 230 16.37 26.04 9.22
CA ASP A 230 17.24 25.95 10.40
C ASP A 230 18.68 25.51 10.05
N VAL A 231 18.80 24.60 9.08
CA VAL A 231 20.10 24.12 8.55
C VAL A 231 20.51 24.80 7.23
N GLY A 232 19.76 25.80 6.78
CA GLY A 232 20.05 26.59 5.58
C GLY A 232 19.75 25.87 4.25
N LEU A 233 18.85 24.89 4.25
CA LEU A 233 18.48 24.07 3.10
C LEU A 233 16.97 24.19 2.78
N ASP A 234 16.59 23.68 1.61
CA ASP A 234 15.20 23.33 1.31
C ASP A 234 15.02 21.83 1.57
N LEU A 235 14.32 21.48 2.65
CA LEU A 235 13.89 20.10 2.96
C LEU A 235 12.37 19.94 2.85
N THR A 236 11.70 20.83 2.12
CA THR A 236 10.24 20.81 1.91
C THR A 236 9.82 19.67 0.98
N GLY A 237 8.62 19.12 1.18
CA GLY A 237 8.15 17.91 0.49
C GLY A 237 8.35 16.65 1.33
N GLY A 238 8.13 15.49 0.71
CA GLY A 238 8.10 14.19 1.38
C GLY A 238 6.71 13.91 1.96
N TYR A 239 6.60 12.82 2.72
CA TYR A 239 5.33 12.43 3.34
C TYR A 239 5.37 12.65 4.85
N TYR A 240 4.26 13.13 5.41
CA TYR A 240 3.98 12.93 6.82
C TYR A 240 3.79 11.44 7.08
N ASP A 241 4.23 10.97 8.24
CA ASP A 241 4.38 9.54 8.51
C ASP A 241 3.05 8.80 8.64
N ALA A 242 2.20 9.20 9.60
CA ALA A 242 0.96 8.47 9.90
C ALA A 242 -0.28 9.38 10.06
N GLY A 243 -0.50 9.91 11.27
CA GLY A 243 -1.58 10.85 11.60
C GLY A 243 -1.06 12.13 12.29
N ASP A 244 0.26 12.24 12.33
CA ASP A 244 1.09 13.35 12.79
C ASP A 244 1.70 14.06 11.57
N HIS A 245 2.70 14.92 11.79
CA HIS A 245 3.37 15.66 10.73
C HIS A 245 4.91 15.53 10.75
N VAL A 246 5.46 14.59 11.52
CA VAL A 246 6.89 14.28 11.45
C VAL A 246 7.21 13.57 10.12
N LYS A 247 8.43 13.77 9.62
CA LYS A 247 8.97 13.09 8.45
C LYS A 247 10.08 12.14 8.89
N PHE A 248 9.72 10.93 9.28
CA PHE A 248 10.69 9.86 9.59
C PHE A 248 11.14 9.17 8.30
N ASN A 249 12.41 9.30 7.91
CA ASN A 249 12.82 8.82 6.58
C ASN A 249 12.94 7.29 6.48
N LEU A 250 13.06 6.55 7.59
CA LEU A 250 13.13 5.07 7.60
C LEU A 250 11.81 4.45 7.06
N PRO A 251 10.64 4.60 7.73
CA PRO A 251 9.37 4.08 7.22
C PRO A 251 8.95 4.71 5.89
N MET A 252 9.23 6.00 5.67
CA MET A 252 8.94 6.66 4.39
C MET A 252 9.71 6.02 3.23
N SER A 253 10.98 5.67 3.43
CA SER A 253 11.81 5.05 2.39
C SER A 253 11.36 3.62 2.09
N TYR A 254 10.98 2.86 3.13
CA TYR A 254 10.33 1.56 2.92
C TYR A 254 9.06 1.69 2.07
N ALA A 255 8.14 2.59 2.46
CA ALA A 255 6.87 2.79 1.74
C ALA A 255 7.08 3.20 0.27
N MET A 256 8.02 4.11 0.00
CA MET A 256 8.38 4.50 -1.37
C MET A 256 9.01 3.36 -2.16
N THR A 257 9.87 2.54 -1.55
CA THR A 257 10.47 1.37 -2.20
C THR A 257 9.41 0.34 -2.58
N MET A 258 8.44 0.06 -1.70
CA MET A 258 7.37 -0.91 -1.95
C MET A 258 6.40 -0.42 -3.04
N LEU A 259 6.04 0.87 -3.04
CA LEU A 259 5.28 1.48 -4.14
C LEU A 259 6.01 1.38 -5.48
N ALA A 260 7.29 1.75 -5.50
CA ALA A 260 8.12 1.70 -6.70
C ALA A 260 8.26 0.26 -7.22
N TRP A 261 8.50 -0.71 -6.33
CA TRP A 261 8.56 -2.14 -6.69
C TRP A 261 7.26 -2.63 -7.32
N GLY A 262 6.11 -2.33 -6.71
CA GLY A 262 4.80 -2.64 -7.28
C GLY A 262 4.63 -2.02 -8.67
N GLY A 263 5.07 -0.78 -8.86
CA GLY A 263 5.08 -0.09 -10.16
C GLY A 263 5.98 -0.72 -11.21
N ILE A 264 7.14 -1.26 -10.82
CA ILE A 264 8.09 -1.89 -11.75
C ILE A 264 7.53 -3.24 -12.23
N ASP A 265 7.11 -4.09 -11.30
CA ASP A 265 6.76 -5.49 -11.59
C ASP A 265 5.34 -5.62 -12.14
N LEU A 266 4.40 -4.79 -11.68
CA LEU A 266 2.99 -4.77 -12.12
C LEU A 266 2.66 -3.56 -13.01
N TYR A 267 3.65 -2.98 -13.69
CA TYR A 267 3.51 -1.76 -14.50
C TYR A 267 2.31 -1.78 -15.45
N GLU A 268 2.11 -2.87 -16.20
CA GLU A 268 1.00 -2.99 -17.15
C GLU A 268 -0.38 -2.99 -16.45
N ASN A 269 -0.45 -3.42 -15.19
CA ASN A 269 -1.65 -3.34 -14.38
C ASN A 269 -1.93 -1.90 -13.93
N TYR A 270 -0.90 -1.12 -13.56
CA TYR A 270 -1.02 0.31 -13.29
C TYR A 270 -1.42 1.11 -14.53
N VAL A 271 -0.88 0.76 -15.71
CA VAL A 271 -1.31 1.33 -17.01
C VAL A 271 -2.76 0.98 -17.29
N ALA A 272 -3.16 -0.29 -17.19
CA ALA A 272 -4.54 -0.75 -17.44
C ALA A 272 -5.57 -0.19 -16.45
N ALA A 273 -5.15 0.12 -15.21
CA ALA A 273 -5.97 0.81 -14.21
C ALA A 273 -6.02 2.35 -14.39
N GLY A 274 -5.25 2.91 -15.33
CA GLY A 274 -5.12 4.36 -15.51
C GLY A 274 -4.46 5.07 -14.31
N GLN A 275 -3.63 4.37 -13.54
CA GLN A 275 -3.01 4.86 -12.30
C GLN A 275 -1.50 5.08 -12.41
N ILE A 276 -0.86 4.75 -13.53
CA ILE A 276 0.62 4.82 -13.64
C ILE A 276 1.18 6.23 -13.46
N ASP A 277 0.60 7.23 -14.12
CA ASP A 277 1.00 8.65 -13.99
C ASP A 277 0.95 9.11 -12.53
N TYR A 278 -0.09 8.67 -11.80
CA TYR A 278 -0.33 9.02 -10.41
C TYR A 278 0.61 8.28 -9.45
N LEU A 279 0.90 6.99 -9.71
CA LEU A 279 1.95 6.28 -8.97
C LEU A 279 3.31 6.97 -9.14
N VAL A 280 3.67 7.35 -10.38
CA VAL A 280 4.93 8.03 -10.66
C VAL A 280 4.97 9.40 -9.99
N GLN A 281 3.85 10.14 -9.92
CA GLN A 281 3.75 11.38 -9.15
C GLN A 281 4.01 11.16 -7.65
N ILE A 282 3.41 10.13 -7.04
CA ILE A 282 3.60 9.79 -5.62
C ILE A 282 5.06 9.38 -5.35
N VAL A 283 5.59 8.41 -6.09
CA VAL A 283 6.98 7.93 -5.91
C VAL A 283 7.99 9.07 -6.13
N ASN A 284 7.76 9.94 -7.11
CA ASN A 284 8.66 11.07 -7.37
C ASN A 284 8.63 12.14 -6.28
N HIS A 285 7.52 12.32 -5.56
CA HIS A 285 7.48 13.27 -4.46
C HIS A 285 8.35 12.84 -3.28
N GLY A 286 8.29 11.55 -2.91
CA GLY A 286 9.19 10.97 -1.91
C GLY A 286 10.65 10.97 -2.36
N ALA A 287 10.92 10.53 -3.60
CA ALA A 287 12.27 10.50 -4.17
C ALA A 287 12.90 11.89 -4.31
N ASP A 288 12.15 12.92 -4.69
CA ASP A 288 12.65 14.30 -4.76
C ASP A 288 12.99 14.86 -3.37
N TYR A 289 12.22 14.50 -2.34
CA TYR A 289 12.55 14.82 -0.95
C TYR A 289 13.83 14.10 -0.49
N PHE A 290 14.02 12.81 -0.82
CA PHE A 290 15.27 12.11 -0.51
C PHE A 290 16.48 12.69 -1.27
N VAL A 291 16.30 13.22 -2.49
CA VAL A 291 17.34 14.00 -3.20
C VAL A 291 17.68 15.28 -2.42
N LYS A 292 16.69 16.05 -1.94
CA LYS A 292 16.91 17.24 -1.08
C LYS A 292 17.63 16.89 0.23
N CYS A 293 17.28 15.77 0.84
CA CYS A 293 17.91 15.25 2.05
C CYS A 293 19.37 14.84 1.87
N HIS A 294 19.88 14.70 0.63
CA HIS A 294 21.27 14.38 0.32
C HIS A 294 21.94 15.54 -0.47
N PRO A 295 22.21 16.69 0.19
CA PRO A 295 22.78 17.88 -0.45
C PRO A 295 24.27 17.73 -0.81
N GLU A 296 25.01 16.90 -0.08
CA GLU A 296 26.44 16.63 -0.29
C GLU A 296 26.70 15.14 -0.11
N LYS A 297 27.71 14.60 -0.82
CA LYS A 297 27.96 13.15 -0.96
C LYS A 297 28.08 12.35 0.36
N GLU A 298 28.49 13.01 1.45
CA GLU A 298 28.63 12.38 2.76
C GLU A 298 27.85 13.17 3.83
N VAL A 299 26.74 13.81 3.45
CA VAL A 299 25.80 14.51 4.35
C VAL A 299 24.37 14.11 3.99
N ILE A 300 23.68 13.45 4.90
CA ILE A 300 22.30 12.99 4.71
C ILE A 300 21.43 13.46 5.88
N TYR A 301 20.22 13.93 5.59
CA TYR A 301 19.17 14.17 6.59
C TYR A 301 18.16 13.02 6.55
N ALA A 302 17.91 12.39 7.70
CA ALA A 302 17.00 11.26 7.84
C ALA A 302 15.75 11.55 8.71
N GLN A 303 15.56 12.81 9.13
CA GLN A 303 14.33 13.26 9.80
C GLN A 303 14.15 14.78 9.76
N VAL A 304 12.90 15.24 9.64
CA VAL A 304 12.48 16.62 9.92
C VAL A 304 11.25 16.64 10.83
N GLY A 305 11.27 17.48 11.86
CA GLY A 305 10.27 17.51 12.94
C GLY A 305 10.69 16.71 14.17
N LEU A 306 10.11 17.06 15.32
CA LEU A 306 10.27 16.41 16.62
C LEU A 306 8.94 15.75 17.01
N GLY A 307 8.89 14.44 17.25
CA GLY A 307 7.65 13.72 17.56
C GLY A 307 7.02 14.17 18.87
N ASP A 308 7.80 14.29 19.95
CA ASP A 308 7.32 14.78 21.26
C ASP A 308 6.67 16.18 21.16
N VAL A 309 7.14 17.02 20.24
CA VAL A 309 6.61 18.38 20.02
C VAL A 309 5.40 18.34 19.08
N ASP A 310 5.49 17.64 17.95
CA ASP A 310 4.45 17.57 16.92
C ASP A 310 3.18 16.88 17.46
N HIS A 311 3.35 15.75 18.16
CA HIS A 311 2.25 14.95 18.72
C HIS A 311 1.51 15.65 19.87
N CYS A 312 2.01 16.78 20.37
CA CYS A 312 1.27 17.67 21.29
C CYS A 312 0.20 18.53 20.59
N TYR A 313 0.17 18.61 19.25
CA TYR A 313 -0.72 19.49 18.49
C TYR A 313 -1.67 18.72 17.55
N TRP A 314 -2.96 18.74 17.88
CA TRP A 314 -4.01 18.25 16.97
C TRP A 314 -4.48 19.37 16.03
N VAL A 315 -3.73 19.61 14.95
CA VAL A 315 -3.97 20.67 13.95
C VAL A 315 -3.89 20.12 12.52
N PRO A 316 -4.50 20.77 11.51
CA PRO A 316 -4.14 20.54 10.12
C PRO A 316 -2.67 20.91 9.85
N PRO A 317 -1.93 20.20 8.99
CA PRO A 317 -0.52 20.51 8.70
C PRO A 317 -0.31 21.92 8.13
N GLU A 318 -1.33 22.49 7.48
CA GLU A 318 -1.36 23.86 6.97
C GLU A 318 -1.32 24.93 8.08
N LEU A 319 -1.59 24.55 9.34
CA LEU A 319 -1.69 25.43 10.52
C LEU A 319 -0.66 25.08 11.61
N MET A 320 0.45 24.44 11.25
CA MET A 320 1.56 24.16 12.15
C MET A 320 2.31 25.45 12.54
N GLU A 321 2.30 25.76 13.85
CA GLU A 321 3.04 26.90 14.44
C GLU A 321 4.26 26.45 15.28
N MET A 322 4.48 25.14 15.45
CA MET A 322 5.62 24.59 16.22
C MET A 322 6.92 24.58 15.41
N GLU A 323 8.06 24.53 16.10
CA GLU A 323 9.37 24.38 15.45
C GLU A 323 9.53 22.98 14.84
N ARG A 324 9.99 22.92 13.58
CA ARG A 324 10.18 21.68 12.81
C ARG A 324 11.65 21.50 12.35
N PRO A 325 12.60 21.33 13.28
CA PRO A 325 14.03 21.26 12.93
C PRO A 325 14.42 19.99 12.16
N ALA A 326 15.55 20.05 11.46
CA ALA A 326 16.16 18.93 10.74
C ALA A 326 17.06 18.11 11.70
N VAL A 327 16.44 17.31 12.57
CA VAL A 327 17.07 16.76 13.79
C VAL A 327 18.04 15.60 13.58
N CYS A 328 17.87 14.83 12.50
CA CYS A 328 18.69 13.65 12.21
C CYS A 328 19.61 13.95 11.02
N LYS A 329 20.81 14.47 11.32
CA LYS A 329 21.88 14.72 10.33
C LYS A 329 22.99 13.69 10.48
N LEU A 330 23.24 12.96 9.40
CA LEU A 330 24.24 11.90 9.30
C LEU A 330 25.45 12.40 8.48
N THR A 331 26.65 12.20 9.01
CA THR A 331 27.95 12.51 8.37
C THR A 331 28.95 11.36 8.64
N PRO A 332 30.20 11.39 8.13
CA PRO A 332 31.22 10.35 8.40
C PRO A 332 31.45 10.00 9.88
N GLU A 333 31.11 10.92 10.78
CA GLU A 333 31.23 10.80 12.22
C GLU A 333 30.04 10.08 12.89
N ASN A 334 28.89 9.98 12.23
CA ASN A 334 27.63 9.47 12.78
C ASN A 334 26.68 8.91 11.70
N GLY A 335 27.16 8.04 10.82
CA GLY A 335 26.33 7.36 9.81
C GLY A 335 25.30 6.40 10.43
N ALA A 336 24.26 6.05 9.66
CA ALA A 336 23.23 5.06 10.03
C ALA A 336 22.96 4.18 8.81
N SER A 337 23.37 2.91 8.84
CA SER A 337 23.39 2.05 7.64
C SER A 337 21.98 1.66 7.17
N ASP A 338 21.08 1.44 8.11
CA ASP A 338 19.67 1.11 7.92
C ASP A 338 18.93 2.18 7.12
N VAL A 339 18.62 3.32 7.73
CA VAL A 339 17.84 4.40 7.11
C VAL A 339 18.50 4.90 5.82
N THR A 340 19.83 4.90 5.72
CA THR A 340 20.49 5.33 4.47
C THR A 340 20.44 4.28 3.37
N ALA A 341 20.64 2.98 3.64
CA ALA A 341 20.47 1.96 2.60
C ALA A 341 18.99 1.73 2.22
N GLN A 342 18.04 1.96 3.13
CA GLN A 342 16.60 2.05 2.82
C GLN A 342 16.29 3.28 1.93
N MET A 343 16.83 4.47 2.24
CA MET A 343 16.74 5.65 1.34
C MET A 343 17.36 5.38 -0.04
N ALA A 344 18.47 4.64 -0.10
CA ALA A 344 19.07 4.23 -1.37
C ALA A 344 18.21 3.23 -2.15
N ALA A 345 17.56 2.27 -1.47
CA ALA A 345 16.59 1.36 -2.07
C ALA A 345 15.39 2.11 -2.68
N ALA A 346 14.88 3.13 -1.99
CA ALA A 346 13.80 4.00 -2.47
C ALA A 346 14.20 4.75 -3.74
N LEU A 347 15.40 5.34 -3.77
CA LEU A 347 15.91 6.05 -4.94
C LEU A 347 16.26 5.13 -6.12
N ALA A 348 16.82 3.94 -5.85
CA ALA A 348 17.15 2.96 -6.90
C ALA A 348 15.90 2.34 -7.53
N SER A 349 14.89 2.00 -6.73
CA SER A 349 13.58 1.55 -7.24
C SER A 349 12.84 2.67 -7.98
N ALA A 350 12.79 3.90 -7.44
CA ALA A 350 12.23 5.06 -8.14
C ALA A 350 12.94 5.33 -9.49
N SER A 351 14.26 5.11 -9.56
CA SER A 351 15.02 5.20 -10.81
C SER A 351 14.53 4.21 -11.87
N ILE A 352 14.37 2.93 -11.51
CA ILE A 352 13.88 1.89 -12.43
C ILE A 352 12.44 2.21 -12.88
N LEU A 353 11.57 2.68 -11.98
CA LEU A 353 10.20 3.07 -12.33
C LEU A 353 10.19 4.23 -13.33
N ASN A 354 10.97 5.30 -13.09
CA ASN A 354 11.05 6.44 -13.99
C ASN A 354 11.65 6.07 -15.35
N LYS A 355 12.66 5.19 -15.37
CA LYS A 355 13.24 4.63 -16.60
C LYS A 355 12.21 3.84 -17.41
N LYS A 356 11.31 3.09 -16.75
CA LYS A 356 10.22 2.36 -17.39
C LYS A 356 9.09 3.28 -17.89
N TYR A 357 8.82 4.36 -17.17
CA TYR A 357 7.90 5.43 -17.55
C TYR A 357 8.45 6.37 -18.66
N GLY A 358 9.74 6.31 -18.97
CA GLY A 358 10.40 7.13 -19.99
C GLY A 358 10.96 8.47 -19.48
N ASN A 359 10.97 8.70 -18.15
CA ASN A 359 11.56 9.86 -17.52
C ASN A 359 13.05 9.61 -17.17
N THR A 360 13.90 9.69 -18.19
CA THR A 360 15.35 9.43 -18.06
C THR A 360 16.05 10.40 -17.10
N GLU A 361 15.64 11.66 -17.05
CA GLU A 361 16.25 12.68 -16.19
C GLU A 361 16.11 12.33 -14.70
N LYS A 362 14.89 11.99 -14.26
CA LYS A 362 14.66 11.50 -12.89
C LYS A 362 15.36 10.17 -12.65
N ALA A 363 15.37 9.27 -13.64
CA ALA A 363 16.03 7.98 -13.50
C ALA A 363 17.55 8.11 -13.23
N GLU A 364 18.23 8.98 -13.97
CA GLU A 364 19.67 9.25 -13.80
C GLU A 364 19.97 9.99 -12.48
N LEU A 365 19.13 10.98 -12.12
CA LEU A 365 19.24 11.73 -10.86
C LEU A 365 19.10 10.81 -9.63
N TYR A 366 18.04 10.00 -9.58
CA TYR A 366 17.80 9.11 -8.45
C TYR A 366 18.85 7.99 -8.38
N LEU A 367 19.32 7.46 -9.51
CA LEU A 367 20.39 6.46 -9.51
C LEU A 367 21.71 7.01 -8.96
N LYS A 368 22.07 8.25 -9.30
CA LYS A 368 23.25 8.93 -8.72
C LYS A 368 23.13 9.00 -7.20
N HIS A 369 22.01 9.51 -6.68
CA HIS A 369 21.83 9.68 -5.23
C HIS A 369 21.75 8.33 -4.52
N ALA A 370 21.08 7.31 -5.09
CA ALA A 370 21.07 5.96 -4.55
C ALA A 370 22.47 5.34 -4.42
N ILE A 371 23.31 5.49 -5.46
CA ILE A 371 24.70 5.01 -5.47
C ILE A 371 25.53 5.70 -4.37
N GLU A 372 25.43 7.03 -4.26
CA GLU A 372 26.22 7.81 -3.29
C GLU A 372 25.77 7.55 -1.85
N ILE A 373 24.46 7.48 -1.60
CA ILE A 373 23.88 7.16 -0.29
C ILE A 373 24.19 5.71 0.11
N TYR A 374 24.12 4.73 -0.81
CA TYR A 374 24.47 3.36 -0.48
C TYR A 374 25.97 3.17 -0.18
N ASP A 375 26.86 3.78 -0.97
CA ASP A 375 28.30 3.75 -0.68
C ASP A 375 28.67 4.56 0.58
N PHE A 376 27.78 5.44 1.09
CA PHE A 376 27.86 6.00 2.45
C PHE A 376 27.39 4.97 3.50
N ALA A 377 26.21 4.36 3.30
CA ALA A 377 25.60 3.39 4.21
C ALA A 377 26.53 2.19 4.52
N ASP A 378 27.16 1.64 3.49
CA ASP A 378 28.11 0.53 3.60
C ASP A 378 29.46 0.95 4.23
N LYS A 379 29.78 2.24 4.26
CA LYS A 379 31.07 2.76 4.74
C LYS A 379 31.03 3.27 6.18
N TYR A 380 29.92 3.86 6.59
CA TYR A 380 29.74 4.53 7.89
C TYR A 380 28.65 3.84 8.70
N ARG A 381 29.01 2.71 9.32
CA ARG A 381 28.05 1.76 9.88
C ARG A 381 27.73 2.03 11.34
N ASP A 382 26.47 2.33 11.60
CA ASP A 382 25.82 2.29 12.91
C ASP A 382 24.32 1.97 12.72
N VAL A 383 23.62 1.66 13.80
CA VAL A 383 22.16 1.47 13.84
C VAL A 383 21.47 2.82 14.12
N TYR A 384 20.37 3.12 13.43
CA TYR A 384 19.58 4.37 13.42
C TYR A 384 19.43 5.05 14.79
N GLY A 385 19.16 4.26 15.84
CA GLY A 385 18.95 4.78 17.19
C GLY A 385 20.17 5.37 17.89
N ASN A 386 21.38 5.14 17.39
CA ASN A 386 22.60 5.74 17.94
C ASN A 386 22.81 7.19 17.46
N PRO A 387 22.82 7.50 16.14
CA PRO A 387 22.93 8.88 15.66
C PRO A 387 21.59 9.64 15.66
N CYS A 388 20.46 8.95 15.59
CA CYS A 388 19.12 9.56 15.51
C CYS A 388 18.13 8.98 16.55
N PRO A 389 18.42 9.15 17.85
CA PRO A 389 17.62 8.59 18.94
C PRO A 389 16.19 9.17 19.06
N GLU A 390 15.89 10.27 18.35
CA GLU A 390 14.56 10.88 18.33
C GLU A 390 13.60 10.02 17.51
N GLY A 391 13.83 9.90 16.20
CA GLY A 391 13.04 9.01 15.34
C GLY A 391 13.06 7.56 15.79
N ALA A 392 14.18 7.07 16.33
CA ALA A 392 14.26 5.72 16.88
C ALA A 392 13.46 5.50 18.19
N SER A 393 12.87 6.54 18.79
CA SER A 393 11.90 6.37 19.88
C SER A 393 10.48 6.03 19.37
N PHE A 394 10.20 6.28 18.08
CA PHE A 394 8.96 5.94 17.39
C PHE A 394 9.15 4.74 16.44
N TYR A 395 10.23 4.78 15.68
CA TYR A 395 10.69 3.79 14.70
C TYR A 395 12.07 3.25 15.10
N PRO A 396 12.17 2.51 16.22
CA PRO A 396 13.42 1.86 16.62
C PRO A 396 13.85 0.86 15.55
N SER A 397 15.16 0.72 15.34
CA SER A 397 15.70 -0.34 14.49
C SER A 397 16.61 -1.28 15.25
N ALA A 398 16.54 -2.57 14.91
CA ALA A 398 17.28 -3.65 15.56
C ALA A 398 18.57 -4.05 14.81
N SER A 399 18.68 -3.72 13.53
CA SER A 399 19.71 -4.17 12.60
C SER A 399 19.98 -3.11 11.54
N TYR A 400 20.92 -3.39 10.65
CA TYR A 400 21.10 -2.69 9.38
C TYR A 400 21.61 -3.61 8.26
N LYS A 401 21.89 -4.88 8.57
CA LYS A 401 22.55 -5.82 7.65
C LYS A 401 21.64 -6.14 6.46
N ASP A 402 20.35 -6.20 6.75
CA ASP A 402 19.19 -6.48 5.93
C ASP A 402 18.89 -5.28 5.01
N GLU A 403 18.91 -4.03 5.48
CA GLU A 403 18.97 -2.86 4.58
C GLU A 403 20.22 -2.85 3.71
N LEU A 404 21.38 -3.30 4.22
CA LEU A 404 22.59 -3.41 3.39
C LEU A 404 22.43 -4.50 2.29
N VAL A 405 21.71 -5.59 2.53
CA VAL A 405 21.30 -6.53 1.45
C VAL A 405 20.34 -5.84 0.48
N TRP A 406 19.29 -5.22 1.00
CA TRP A 406 18.16 -4.67 0.27
C TRP A 406 18.56 -3.50 -0.63
N GLY A 407 19.26 -2.51 -0.06
CA GLY A 407 19.83 -1.38 -0.78
C GLY A 407 20.83 -1.83 -1.84
N ALA A 408 21.70 -2.80 -1.54
CA ALA A 408 22.63 -3.35 -2.53
C ALA A 408 21.89 -4.06 -3.68
N ALA A 409 20.88 -4.88 -3.38
CA ALA A 409 20.06 -5.56 -4.38
C ALA A 409 19.31 -4.57 -5.29
N TRP A 410 18.76 -3.49 -4.74
CA TRP A 410 18.09 -2.44 -5.51
C TRP A 410 19.05 -1.60 -6.34
N VAL A 411 20.18 -1.17 -5.78
CA VAL A 411 21.19 -0.40 -6.52
C VAL A 411 21.83 -1.26 -7.61
N TYR A 412 22.05 -2.57 -7.38
CA TYR A 412 22.40 -3.53 -8.43
C TYR A 412 21.34 -3.59 -9.53
N ARG A 413 20.06 -3.81 -9.16
CA ARG A 413 18.93 -3.89 -10.10
C ARG A 413 18.76 -2.64 -10.96
N ALA A 414 19.14 -1.46 -10.43
CA ALA A 414 19.04 -0.18 -11.14
C ALA A 414 20.28 0.14 -12.01
N SER A 415 21.49 -0.19 -11.53
CA SER A 415 22.76 0.14 -12.20
C SER A 415 23.29 -0.93 -13.16
N GLY A 416 23.10 -2.21 -12.84
CA GLY A 416 23.82 -3.32 -13.46
C GLY A 416 25.30 -3.44 -13.06
N ASP A 417 25.74 -2.76 -11.99
CA ASP A 417 27.11 -2.84 -11.48
C ASP A 417 27.23 -4.00 -10.47
N GLU A 418 27.89 -5.08 -10.90
CA GLU A 418 28.12 -6.33 -10.15
C GLU A 418 28.72 -6.11 -8.76
N LYS A 419 29.44 -4.99 -8.51
CA LYS A 419 29.96 -4.70 -7.15
C LYS A 419 28.85 -4.65 -6.09
N TYR A 420 27.62 -4.30 -6.48
CA TYR A 420 26.48 -4.28 -5.57
C TYR A 420 25.83 -5.67 -5.42
N TYR A 421 25.88 -6.52 -6.46
CA TYR A 421 25.51 -7.93 -6.32
C TYR A 421 26.44 -8.63 -5.33
N GLU A 422 27.76 -8.44 -5.46
CA GLU A 422 28.77 -8.99 -4.53
C GLU A 422 28.55 -8.52 -3.08
N LYS A 423 28.16 -7.24 -2.87
CA LYS A 423 27.77 -6.73 -1.54
C LYS A 423 26.49 -7.39 -1.02
N ALA A 424 25.44 -7.48 -1.83
CA ALA A 424 24.15 -8.07 -1.44
C ALA A 424 24.32 -9.54 -1.03
N ASP A 425 25.03 -10.33 -1.85
CA ASP A 425 25.36 -11.74 -1.59
C ASP A 425 26.16 -11.87 -0.29
N SER A 426 27.22 -11.08 -0.12
CA SER A 426 28.07 -11.05 1.08
C SER A 426 27.34 -10.62 2.36
N TYR A 427 26.33 -9.74 2.28
CA TYR A 427 25.53 -9.35 3.45
C TYR A 427 24.45 -10.38 3.79
N TYR A 428 23.81 -10.98 2.78
CA TYR A 428 22.84 -12.05 2.97
C TYR A 428 23.51 -13.27 3.61
N ASP A 429 24.72 -13.57 3.16
CA ASP A 429 25.66 -14.53 3.77
C ASP A 429 25.95 -14.28 5.26
N SER A 430 25.81 -13.04 5.74
CA SER A 430 26.12 -12.57 7.10
C SER A 430 24.90 -12.41 8.02
N LEU A 431 23.69 -12.57 7.46
CA LEU A 431 22.43 -12.68 8.21
C LEU A 431 22.15 -14.13 8.65
N GLY A 432 22.79 -15.12 8.03
CA GLY A 432 22.66 -16.53 8.42
C GLY A 432 21.30 -17.16 8.08
N LEU A 433 20.54 -16.58 7.13
CA LEU A 433 19.16 -16.97 6.81
C LEU A 433 19.00 -18.35 6.15
N SER A 434 20.11 -18.99 5.78
CA SER A 434 20.13 -20.20 4.96
C SER A 434 19.55 -21.43 5.66
N GLY A 435 18.33 -21.81 5.26
CA GLY A 435 17.60 -22.95 5.84
C GLY A 435 16.54 -22.55 6.88
N ARG A 436 16.45 -21.26 7.22
CA ARG A 436 15.41 -20.72 8.09
C ARG A 436 14.11 -20.49 7.30
N VAL A 437 12.98 -20.69 7.98
CA VAL A 437 11.71 -20.05 7.60
C VAL A 437 11.63 -18.79 8.46
N LEU A 438 11.82 -17.60 7.86
CA LEU A 438 11.52 -16.35 8.54
C LEU A 438 10.01 -16.28 8.79
N ILE A 439 9.62 -16.00 10.04
CA ILE A 439 8.23 -15.96 10.48
C ILE A 439 7.80 -14.50 10.68
N GLY A 440 7.88 -13.72 9.60
CA GLY A 440 7.47 -12.33 9.54
C GLY A 440 7.14 -11.91 8.09
N PRO A 441 6.19 -10.99 7.88
CA PRO A 441 6.09 -10.28 6.61
C PRO A 441 7.24 -9.28 6.49
N ILE A 442 7.59 -8.86 5.26
CA ILE A 442 8.46 -7.69 5.08
C ILE A 442 7.80 -6.46 5.71
N SER A 443 8.57 -5.71 6.49
CA SER A 443 8.15 -4.51 7.22
C SER A 443 9.13 -3.36 6.94
N TRP A 444 9.05 -2.28 7.72
CA TRP A 444 9.98 -1.16 7.63
C TRP A 444 11.30 -1.39 8.42
N ASP A 445 11.45 -2.54 9.10
CA ASP A 445 12.58 -2.84 10.02
C ASP A 445 13.10 -4.31 10.05
N ASP A 446 12.31 -5.30 9.62
CA ASP A 446 12.55 -6.70 10.05
C ASP A 446 13.72 -7.44 9.33
N ALA A 447 14.56 -8.07 10.16
CA ALA A 447 15.80 -8.80 9.82
C ALA A 447 15.72 -10.35 9.79
#